data_AF-A0ABD5S1L7-F1
#
_entry.id   AF-A0ABD5S1L7-F1
#
_cell.length_a   1.000
_cell.length_b   1.000
_cell.length_c   1.000
_cell.angle_alpha   90.00
_cell.angle_beta   90.00
_cell.angle_gamma   90.00
#
_symmetry.space_group_name_H-M   'P 1'
#
loop_
_entity.id
_entity.type
_entity.pdbx_description
1 polymer ?
#
loop_
_entity_poly.entity_id
_entity_poly.type
_entity_poly.pdbx_seq_one_letter_code
_entity_poly.pdbx_strand_id
1 'polypeptide(L)'
;MEDLGTPVLDDHLHLDPRHGRGIDAVEDFAHLGGTHLLVVNKPSWLLGVEPETDDPHDDFRAVFEETLDAVADADDALRGRA
;
A
#
# COMPACT_ATOMS: atom_id res chain seq x y z
N MET A 1 -15.55 16.79 2.10
CA MET A 1 -16.37 15.89 2.92
C MET A 1 -16.55 16.51 4.30
N GLU A 2 -17.64 16.22 5.03
CA GLU A 2 -17.70 16.58 6.45
C GLU A 2 -16.63 15.79 7.24
N ASP A 3 -15.92 16.46 8.14
CA ASP A 3 -15.01 15.78 9.06
C ASP A 3 -15.84 14.94 10.04
N LEU A 4 -15.64 13.62 9.98
CA LEU A 4 -16.34 12.66 10.83
C LEU A 4 -15.92 12.77 12.32
N GLY A 5 -14.86 13.52 12.63
CA GLY A 5 -14.32 13.63 13.99
C GLY A 5 -13.71 12.31 14.51
N THR A 6 -13.59 11.29 13.66
CA THR A 6 -13.03 9.98 13.96
C THR A 6 -12.09 9.55 12.82
N PRO A 7 -11.06 8.73 13.10
CA PRO A 7 -10.29 8.08 12.05
C PRO A 7 -11.15 7.22 11.12
N VAL A 8 -10.75 7.16 9.85
CA VAL A 8 -11.32 6.28 8.82
C VAL A 8 -10.19 5.42 8.29
N LEU A 9 -10.34 4.12 8.44
CA LEU A 9 -9.37 3.11 8.05
C LEU A 9 -9.89 2.36 6.81
N ASP A 10 -9.07 2.23 5.79
CA ASP A 10 -9.20 1.12 4.84
C ASP A 10 -8.45 -0.08 5.44
N ASP A 11 -9.19 -1.14 5.76
CA ASP A 11 -8.68 -2.26 6.55
C ASP A 11 -7.89 -3.28 5.73
N HIS A 12 -7.99 -3.24 4.39
CA HIS A 12 -7.23 -4.14 3.53
C HIS A 12 -7.13 -3.57 2.10
N LEU A 13 -5.94 -3.07 1.76
CA LEU A 13 -5.65 -2.53 0.44
C LEU A 13 -4.37 -3.15 -0.14
N HIS A 14 -4.36 -3.34 -1.46
CA HIS A 14 -3.14 -3.62 -2.22
C HIS A 14 -2.82 -2.43 -3.13
N LEU A 15 -1.86 -1.59 -2.76
CA LEU A 15 -1.36 -0.53 -3.62
C LEU A 15 -0.51 -1.12 -4.76
N ASP A 16 -0.72 -0.59 -5.97
CA ASP A 16 0.08 -0.95 -7.15
C ASP A 16 0.62 0.32 -7.80
N PRO A 17 1.87 0.73 -7.47
CA PRO A 17 2.51 1.88 -8.09
C PRO A 17 2.90 1.65 -9.56
N ARG A 18 3.04 0.38 -10.00
CA ARG A 18 3.57 0.04 -11.33
C ARG A 18 2.47 -0.06 -12.39
N HIS A 19 1.31 -0.59 -12.02
CA HIS A 19 0.22 -0.88 -12.95
C HIS A 19 -1.14 -0.31 -12.52
N GLY A 20 -1.24 0.18 -11.29
CA GLY A 20 -2.44 0.79 -10.75
C GLY A 20 -2.38 2.30 -10.74
N ARG A 21 -3.24 2.91 -9.92
CA ARG A 21 -3.24 4.36 -9.68
C ARG A 21 -2.18 4.80 -8.67
N GLY A 22 -1.53 3.87 -7.97
CA GLY A 22 -0.53 4.19 -6.94
C GLY A 22 -1.03 5.23 -5.95
N ILE A 23 -0.23 6.29 -5.76
CA ILE A 23 -0.48 7.36 -4.80
C ILE A 23 -1.69 8.23 -5.16
N ASP A 24 -2.05 8.37 -6.44
CA ASP A 24 -3.26 9.10 -6.82
C ASP A 24 -4.52 8.49 -6.18
N ALA A 25 -4.53 7.18 -5.91
CA ALA A 25 -5.64 6.54 -5.19
C ALA A 25 -5.64 6.87 -3.69
N VAL A 26 -4.45 7.03 -3.09
CA VAL A 26 -4.29 7.43 -1.68
C VAL A 26 -4.73 8.88 -1.50
N GLU A 27 -4.34 9.77 -2.40
CA GLU A 27 -4.75 11.18 -2.39
C GLU A 27 -6.27 11.32 -2.52
N ASP A 28 -6.89 10.58 -3.44
CA ASP A 28 -8.35 10.54 -3.57
C ASP A 28 -9.03 10.03 -2.29
N PHE A 29 -8.51 8.97 -1.69
CA PHE A 29 -9.02 8.45 -0.42
C PHE A 29 -8.91 9.50 0.70
N ALA A 30 -7.76 10.18 0.80
CA ALA A 30 -7.53 11.25 1.76
C ALA A 30 -8.48 12.44 1.52
N HIS A 31 -8.70 12.85 0.27
CA HIS A 31 -9.66 13.90 -0.11
C HIS A 31 -11.10 13.56 0.28
N LEU A 32 -11.45 12.27 0.31
CA LEU A 32 -12.73 11.74 0.76
C LEU A 32 -12.78 11.50 2.28
N GLY A 33 -11.79 11.96 3.04
CA GLY A 33 -11.77 11.90 4.50
C GLY A 33 -11.16 10.62 5.07
N GLY A 34 -10.59 9.76 4.22
CA GLY A 34 -9.75 8.64 4.60
C GLY A 34 -8.51 9.09 5.38
N THR A 35 -8.04 8.26 6.31
CA THR A 35 -7.02 8.70 7.27
C THR A 35 -5.93 7.69 7.53
N HIS A 36 -6.27 6.41 7.53
CA HIS A 36 -5.31 5.33 7.70
C HIS A 36 -5.54 4.26 6.65
N LEU A 37 -4.48 3.54 6.32
CA LEU A 37 -4.52 2.38 5.43
C LEU A 37 -3.86 1.19 6.12
N LEU A 38 -4.29 -0.02 5.80
CA LEU A 38 -3.49 -1.23 5.99
C LEU A 38 -3.08 -1.75 4.61
N VAL A 39 -1.83 -1.45 4.24
CA VAL A 39 -1.28 -1.85 2.94
C VAL A 39 -0.73 -3.28 3.04
N VAL A 40 -1.29 -4.16 2.22
CA VAL A 40 -0.88 -5.55 2.10
C VAL A 40 -0.09 -5.71 0.82
N ASN A 41 1.03 -6.42 0.89
CA ASN A 41 1.86 -6.69 -0.26
C ASN A 41 1.05 -7.33 -1.39
N LYS A 42 1.40 -7.02 -2.63
CA LYS A 42 0.83 -7.72 -3.77
C LYS A 42 1.35 -9.16 -3.85
N PRO A 43 0.62 -10.06 -4.52
CA PRO A 43 1.18 -11.34 -4.91
C PRO A 43 2.49 -11.17 -5.70
N SER A 44 3.51 -11.95 -5.35
CA SER A 44 4.88 -11.81 -5.86
C SER A 44 4.99 -11.88 -7.38
N TRP A 45 4.17 -12.74 -8.01
CA TRP A 45 4.15 -12.93 -9.47
C TRP A 45 3.70 -11.68 -10.23
N LEU A 46 2.95 -10.76 -9.59
CA LEU A 46 2.61 -9.46 -10.20
C LEU A 46 3.78 -8.49 -10.25
N LEU A 47 4.86 -8.78 -9.51
CA LEU A 47 6.13 -8.05 -9.55
C LEU A 47 7.22 -8.81 -10.32
N GLY A 48 6.88 -9.90 -10.99
CA GLY A 48 7.83 -10.76 -11.71
C GLY A 48 8.71 -11.61 -10.79
N VAL A 49 8.29 -11.79 -9.53
CA VAL A 49 8.99 -12.61 -8.55
C VAL A 49 8.26 -13.95 -8.42
N GLU A 50 8.83 -14.98 -9.02
CA GLU A 50 8.47 -16.38 -8.79
C GLU A 50 9.50 -16.97 -7.83
N PRO A 51 9.15 -17.25 -6.57
CA PRO A 51 10.08 -17.88 -5.64
C PRO A 51 10.40 -19.30 -6.15
N GLU A 52 11.64 -19.53 -6.56
CA GLU A 52 12.08 -20.79 -7.17
C GLU A 52 12.76 -21.74 -6.17
N THR A 53 12.89 -21.33 -4.90
CA THR A 53 13.77 -21.98 -3.94
C THR A 53 13.05 -22.54 -2.71
N ASP A 54 13.66 -23.56 -2.09
CA ASP A 54 13.22 -24.12 -0.81
C ASP A 54 13.31 -23.11 0.36
N ASP A 55 13.96 -21.96 0.15
CA ASP A 55 14.05 -20.83 1.08
C ASP A 55 13.65 -19.51 0.38
N PRO A 56 12.33 -19.23 0.25
CA PRO A 56 11.81 -18.13 -0.54
C PRO A 56 11.98 -16.75 0.11
N HIS A 57 12.67 -16.67 1.25
CA HIS A 57 12.77 -15.44 2.03
C HIS A 57 13.43 -14.30 1.24
N ASP A 58 14.56 -14.60 0.60
CA ASP A 58 15.29 -13.60 -0.18
C ASP A 58 14.55 -13.24 -1.48
N ASP A 59 13.87 -14.22 -2.10
CA ASP A 59 13.02 -13.98 -3.27
C ASP A 59 11.88 -13.01 -2.93
N PHE A 60 11.23 -13.20 -1.78
CA PHE A 60 10.11 -12.37 -1.35
C PHE A 60 10.53 -10.99 -0.83
N ARG A 61 11.80 -10.79 -0.44
CA ARG A 61 12.27 -9.50 0.11
C ARG A 61 11.96 -8.34 -0.83
N ALA A 62 12.16 -8.49 -2.13
CA ALA A 62 11.85 -7.45 -3.11
C ALA A 62 10.35 -7.07 -3.14
N VAL A 63 9.46 -8.03 -2.90
CA VAL A 63 8.01 -7.80 -2.81
C VAL A 63 7.66 -7.00 -1.55
N PHE A 64 8.34 -7.31 -0.45
CA PHE A 64 8.15 -6.60 0.81
C PHE A 64 8.70 -5.17 0.75
N GLU A 65 9.89 -4.98 0.18
CA GLU A 65 10.50 -3.65 -0.02
C GLU A 65 9.62 -2.73 -0.88
N GLU A 66 9.05 -3.23 -2.00
CA GLU A 66 8.09 -2.46 -2.80
C GLU A 66 6.86 -2.03 -1.98
N THR A 67 6.42 -2.88 -1.05
CA THR A 67 5.29 -2.56 -0.17
C THR A 67 5.67 -1.47 0.82
N LEU A 68 6.88 -1.51 1.37
CA LEU A 68 7.38 -0.48 2.29
C LEU A 68 7.52 0.87 1.57
N ASP A 69 8.03 0.89 0.34
CA ASP A 69 8.15 2.11 -0.46
C ASP A 69 6.76 2.72 -0.71
N ALA A 70 5.77 1.90 -1.10
CA ALA A 70 4.40 2.36 -1.29
C ALA A 70 3.75 2.87 0.01
N VAL A 71 4.06 2.27 1.16
CA VAL A 71 3.59 2.73 2.49
C VAL A 71 4.23 4.06 2.85
N ALA A 72 5.53 4.22 2.62
CA ALA A 72 6.24 5.48 2.90
C ALA A 72 5.66 6.64 2.09
N ASP A 73 5.41 6.42 0.81
CA ASP A 73 4.76 7.42 -0.05
C ASP A 73 3.30 7.72 0.40
N ALA A 74 2.57 6.71 0.87
CA ALA A 74 1.21 6.89 1.37
C ALA A 74 1.16 7.66 2.71
N ASP A 75 2.16 7.46 3.58
CA ASP A 75 2.31 8.19 4.84
C ASP A 75 2.43 9.70 4.60
N ASP A 76 3.10 10.12 3.53
CA ASP A 76 3.24 11.54 3.16
C ASP A 76 1.91 12.16 2.66
N ALA A 77 1.00 11.35 2.09
CA ALA A 77 -0.29 11.78 1.55
C ALA A 77 -1.43 11.75 2.58
N LEU A 78 -1.32 10.93 3.62
CA LEU A 78 -2.36 10.74 4.63
C LEU A 78 -2.19 11.70 5.81
N ARG A 79 -3.32 12.17 6.35
CA ARG A 79 -3.31 12.89 7.65
C ARG A 79 -3.00 11.98 8.84
N GLY A 80 -3.23 10.68 8.68
CA GLY A 80 -2.94 9.64 9.67
C GLY A 80 -1.70 8.87 9.27
N ARG A 81 -1.81 7.54 9.16
CA ARG A 81 -0.71 6.61 8.88
C ARG A 81 -1.16 5.45 8.01
N ALA A 82 -0.29 5.00 7.11
CA ALA A 82 -0.40 3.74 6.39
C ALA A 82 0.28 2.58 7.15
#